data_AF-A0AA39XJK8-F1
#
_entry.id   AF-A0AA39XJK8-F1
#
_cell.length_a   1.000
_cell.length_b   1.000
_cell.length_c   1.000
_cell.angle_alpha   90.00
_cell.angle_beta   90.00
_cell.angle_gamma   90.00
#
_symmetry.space_group_name_H-M   'P 1'
#
loop_
_entity.id
_entity.type
_entity.pdbx_description
1 polymer ?
#
loop_
_entity_poly.entity_id
_entity_poly.type
_entity_poly.pdbx_seq_one_letter_code
_entity_poly.pdbx_strand_id
1 'polypeptide(L)'
;MAWQGTVFGSFLPSALSLSSLLLCGDGKEGGWTYYKLPHRRPPPPLFIGSAAKHYDTPNPLTPFLTFAYCPSETRRVYIRARVQDRQMCVITSKFVLQVYMSTVRSLYGFLEVVYIVATATIAVTASTTATGETCAWRSLLQNFPPYQPPICPTSRWQGPEQCIHGTCVFTNYHIGGGSVAVTHRQNTQLVHSFTGPTAADDLTPSFPPFHESPIPGKGIGLIASRTIRKGEIVMYLPPTMIVELVFHVANDDAETSSSRAKLYELALAKLPARRRDGFMGQLGRDVHDKINTNCFRIRLPSPSIVEGKPKGDNSHLGCYPDAARFNHDCRPNLTYRMANTTTHTTVALRDIPAGEELTISYIVNLLAPRAARRASLLASWGFNCSCPACSDSSASDARLARIGQLEAAVSSLDPARTTAETGAQLAALYEQEGLDMYLGHAYTQAALNYAVFGKTGEARRYARMAVEAGEREKGVGHGDEKGMRVLAERPGEHWTAGVWEGRRRMKML
;
A
#
# COMPACT_ATOMS: atom_id res chain seq x y z
N MET A 1 48.22 -18.02 40.64
CA MET A 1 47.39 -19.14 41.16
C MET A 1 46.23 -19.31 40.19
N ALA A 2 46.34 -20.24 39.25
CA ALA A 2 45.87 -21.62 39.37
C ALA A 2 44.35 -21.73 39.16
N TRP A 3 44.01 -22.54 38.15
CA TRP A 3 42.69 -22.93 37.67
C TRP A 3 41.81 -23.62 38.73
N GLN A 4 40.48 -23.54 38.55
CA GLN A 4 39.43 -24.56 38.80
C GLN A 4 38.06 -23.87 38.59
N GLY A 5 37.04 -24.34 37.87
CA GLY A 5 36.79 -25.47 37.00
C GLY A 5 35.32 -25.34 36.55
N THR A 6 35.05 -25.31 35.24
CA THR A 6 33.68 -25.18 34.71
C THR A 6 33.12 -26.55 34.35
N VAL A 7 31.98 -26.91 34.94
CA VAL A 7 31.18 -28.09 34.58
C VAL A 7 30.53 -27.84 33.22
N PHE A 8 30.92 -28.59 32.19
CA PHE A 8 30.19 -28.68 30.92
C PHE A 8 29.05 -29.69 31.06
N GLY A 9 27.81 -29.21 31.15
CA GLY A 9 26.63 -30.02 30.88
C GLY A 9 26.40 -30.06 29.37
N SER A 10 26.74 -31.17 28.72
CA SER A 10 26.42 -31.42 27.31
C SER A 10 24.93 -31.75 27.14
N PHE A 11 24.14 -30.83 26.60
CA PHE A 11 22.88 -31.20 25.94
C PHE A 11 23.22 -31.63 24.51
N LEU A 12 23.06 -32.93 24.23
CA LEU A 12 23.12 -33.48 22.88
C LEU A 12 22.03 -32.82 22.00
N PRO A 13 22.36 -32.24 20.83
CA PRO A 13 21.35 -31.87 19.86
C PRO A 13 20.80 -33.15 19.23
N SER A 14 19.50 -33.38 19.36
CA SER A 14 18.78 -34.40 18.62
C SER A 14 18.90 -34.12 17.11
N ALA A 15 19.79 -34.84 16.44
CA ALA A 15 19.92 -34.81 14.99
C ALA A 15 18.69 -35.48 14.35
N LEU A 16 17.84 -34.69 13.69
CA LEU A 16 16.82 -35.23 12.78
C LEU A 16 17.54 -35.74 11.52
N SER A 17 17.79 -37.04 11.44
CA SER A 17 18.21 -37.72 10.23
C SER A 17 17.00 -37.84 9.29
N LEU A 18 16.98 -37.05 8.21
CA LEU A 18 16.09 -37.30 7.07
C LEU A 18 16.80 -38.26 6.10
N SER A 19 16.27 -39.47 5.98
CA SER A 19 16.71 -40.46 5.02
C SER A 19 16.28 -40.07 3.60
N SER A 20 17.25 -40.10 2.68
CA SER A 20 17.16 -40.31 1.23
C SER A 20 15.94 -39.73 0.48
N LEU A 21 16.10 -38.59 -0.20
CA LEU A 21 15.16 -38.16 -1.23
C LEU A 21 15.46 -38.87 -2.56
N LEU A 22 14.54 -39.71 -3.03
CA LEU A 22 14.51 -40.17 -4.42
C LEU A 22 13.78 -39.13 -5.28
N LEU A 23 14.44 -38.64 -6.32
CA LEU A 23 13.87 -37.71 -7.29
C LEU A 23 13.41 -38.50 -8.54
N CYS A 24 12.10 -38.63 -8.75
CA CYS A 24 11.55 -39.11 -10.02
C CYS A 24 11.28 -37.91 -10.95
N GLY A 25 11.78 -37.95 -12.20
CA GLY A 25 11.63 -36.87 -13.17
C GLY A 25 10.35 -37.00 -14.00
N ASP A 26 9.58 -35.92 -14.14
CA ASP A 26 8.27 -35.88 -14.84
C ASP A 26 8.32 -35.19 -16.23
N GLY A 27 9.45 -35.27 -16.95
CA GLY A 27 9.50 -34.90 -18.38
C GLY A 27 10.72 -34.10 -18.83
N LYS A 28 10.98 -34.13 -20.15
CA LYS A 28 12.07 -33.43 -20.85
C LYS A 28 11.49 -32.45 -21.88
N GLU A 29 11.81 -31.17 -21.75
CA GLU A 29 11.73 -30.18 -22.84
C GLU A 29 13.10 -29.51 -22.97
N GLY A 30 13.60 -29.31 -24.19
CA GLY A 30 14.84 -28.56 -24.46
C GLY A 30 16.13 -29.09 -23.82
N GLY A 31 16.20 -30.35 -23.39
CA GLY A 31 17.34 -30.93 -22.70
C GLY A 31 17.34 -30.75 -21.17
N TRP A 32 16.23 -30.29 -20.59
CA TRP A 32 16.08 -30.05 -19.15
C TRP A 32 15.37 -31.21 -18.44
N THR A 33 15.61 -31.38 -17.14
CA THR A 33 14.91 -32.35 -16.28
C THR A 33 14.38 -31.61 -15.05
N TYR A 34 13.07 -31.74 -14.78
CA TYR A 34 12.38 -31.08 -13.68
C TYR A 34 12.20 -32.03 -12.49
N TYR A 35 12.36 -31.50 -11.27
CA TYR A 35 12.27 -32.29 -10.03
C TYR A 35 11.18 -31.75 -9.11
N LYS A 36 10.35 -32.65 -8.58
CA LYS A 36 9.24 -32.36 -7.66
C LYS A 36 9.68 -32.59 -6.21
N LEU A 37 9.56 -31.58 -5.34
CA LEU A 37 9.81 -31.75 -3.90
C LEU A 37 8.53 -32.18 -3.17
N PRO A 38 8.58 -33.20 -2.28
CA PRO A 38 7.43 -33.64 -1.53
C PRO A 38 7.37 -32.92 -0.17
N HIS A 39 6.82 -31.70 -0.07
CA HIS A 39 6.48 -31.12 1.23
C HIS A 39 5.09 -30.46 1.28
N ARG A 40 4.39 -30.68 2.40
CA ARG A 40 3.01 -30.24 2.68
C ARG A 40 2.90 -28.84 3.31
N ARG A 41 4.01 -28.13 3.57
CA ARG A 41 4.03 -26.73 4.07
C ARG A 41 5.17 -25.94 3.42
N PRO A 42 4.98 -24.65 3.08
CA PRO A 42 6.06 -23.82 2.56
C PRO A 42 7.07 -23.51 3.70
N PRO A 43 8.39 -23.53 3.43
CA PRO A 43 9.37 -23.01 4.38
C PRO A 43 9.25 -21.49 4.49
N PRO A 44 9.69 -20.87 5.61
CA PRO A 44 9.74 -19.41 5.74
C PRO A 44 10.67 -18.80 4.68
N PRO A 45 10.44 -17.54 4.27
CA PRO A 45 11.28 -16.86 3.28
C PRO A 45 12.71 -16.74 3.81
N LEU A 46 13.62 -17.51 3.23
CA LEU A 46 15.05 -17.40 3.48
C LEU A 46 15.55 -16.18 2.68
N PHE A 47 15.68 -15.04 3.34
CA PHE A 47 16.51 -13.95 2.82
C PHE A 47 17.97 -14.39 2.92
N ILE A 48 18.56 -14.83 1.82
CA ILE A 48 20.02 -14.92 1.70
C ILE A 48 20.49 -13.49 1.43
N GLY A 49 20.71 -12.72 2.50
CA GLY A 49 21.51 -11.51 2.43
C GLY A 49 22.95 -11.90 2.10
N SER A 50 23.51 -11.30 1.06
CA SER A 50 24.94 -11.39 0.76
C SER A 50 25.73 -10.71 1.89
N ALA A 51 26.05 -11.45 2.95
CA ALA A 51 27.10 -11.05 3.87
C ALA A 51 28.44 -11.36 3.20
N ALA A 52 28.93 -10.42 2.39
CA ALA A 52 30.34 -10.37 2.04
C ALA A 52 31.12 -10.07 3.33
N LYS A 53 31.53 -11.11 4.06
CA LYS A 53 32.65 -10.99 5.00
C LYS A 53 33.91 -11.22 4.19
N HIS A 54 34.74 -10.17 4.08
CA HIS A 54 36.12 -10.29 3.65
C HIS A 54 36.83 -11.36 4.49
N TYR A 55 37.10 -12.50 3.86
CA TYR A 55 38.17 -13.39 4.24
C TYR A 55 39.14 -13.39 3.07
N ASP A 56 40.35 -12.89 3.31
CA ASP A 56 41.49 -13.06 2.40
C ASP A 56 41.82 -14.54 2.32
N THR A 57 41.26 -15.22 1.32
CA THR A 57 41.78 -16.41 0.60
C THR A 57 40.69 -16.93 -0.36
N PRO A 58 40.96 -17.07 -1.67
CA PRO A 58 39.95 -17.53 -2.62
C PRO A 58 39.85 -19.06 -2.58
N ASN A 59 38.77 -19.60 -2.02
CA ASN A 59 38.43 -21.02 -2.18
C ASN A 59 37.47 -21.18 -3.39
N PRO A 60 37.84 -21.88 -4.50
CA PRO A 60 37.13 -21.78 -5.78
C PRO A 60 35.96 -22.77 -5.95
N LEU A 61 35.46 -23.44 -4.91
CA LEU A 61 34.61 -24.63 -5.07
C LEU A 61 33.18 -24.52 -4.51
N THR A 62 32.59 -23.32 -4.42
CA THR A 62 31.18 -23.19 -4.00
C THR A 62 30.25 -23.10 -5.22
N PRO A 63 29.41 -24.12 -5.52
CA PRO A 63 28.44 -24.02 -6.62
C PRO A 63 27.31 -23.05 -6.24
N PHE A 64 27.05 -22.06 -7.11
CA PHE A 64 25.91 -21.16 -6.97
C PHE A 64 24.61 -21.87 -7.39
N LEU A 65 23.75 -22.17 -6.43
CA LEU A 65 22.36 -22.56 -6.66
C LEU A 65 21.50 -21.30 -6.67
N THR A 66 20.97 -20.92 -7.84
CA THR A 66 20.01 -19.80 -7.96
C THR A 66 18.59 -20.34 -7.82
N PHE A 67 17.83 -19.82 -6.85
CA PHE A 67 16.41 -20.14 -6.67
C PHE A 67 15.56 -19.05 -7.32
N ALA A 68 14.58 -19.44 -8.14
CA ALA A 68 13.55 -18.53 -8.67
C ALA A 68 12.19 -18.97 -8.13
N TYR A 69 11.46 -18.03 -7.51
CA TYR A 69 10.12 -18.24 -6.97
C TYR A 69 9.10 -17.47 -7.82
N CYS A 70 8.25 -18.16 -8.59
CA CYS A 70 7.06 -17.55 -9.22
C CYS A 70 5.80 -18.00 -8.46
N PRO A 71 4.97 -17.06 -7.90
CA PRO A 71 3.85 -17.41 -7.02
C PRO A 71 2.63 -18.03 -7.73
N SER A 72 2.63 -18.06 -9.07
CA SER A 72 1.46 -18.39 -9.89
C SER A 72 1.09 -19.87 -9.92
N GLU A 73 1.89 -20.75 -9.33
CA GLU A 73 1.56 -22.17 -9.21
C GLU A 73 1.87 -22.68 -7.80
N THR A 74 0.86 -23.25 -7.15
CA THR A 74 0.96 -23.89 -5.84
C THR A 74 2.18 -24.81 -5.72
N ARG A 75 3.04 -24.55 -4.72
CA ARG A 75 4.03 -25.47 -4.13
C ARG A 75 5.13 -26.02 -5.06
N ARG A 76 5.68 -25.21 -5.98
CA ARG A 76 6.81 -25.62 -6.82
C ARG A 76 8.05 -24.77 -6.51
N VAL A 77 9.16 -25.44 -6.18
CA VAL A 77 10.51 -24.84 -6.14
C VAL A 77 11.26 -25.41 -7.33
N TYR A 78 11.76 -24.56 -8.21
CA TYR A 78 12.49 -24.98 -9.40
C TYR A 78 13.99 -24.92 -9.12
N ILE A 79 14.69 -26.02 -9.40
CA ILE A 79 16.16 -26.10 -9.31
C ILE A 79 16.70 -26.27 -10.73
N ARG A 80 17.68 -25.45 -11.11
CA ARG A 80 18.34 -25.50 -12.42
C ARG A 80 19.62 -26.35 -12.34
N ALA A 81 19.73 -27.38 -13.18
CA ALA A 81 20.97 -28.12 -13.40
C ALA A 81 21.11 -28.48 -14.89
N ARG A 82 22.34 -28.44 -15.42
CA ARG A 82 22.65 -28.91 -16.78
C ARG A 82 23.31 -30.29 -16.67
N VAL A 83 22.77 -31.29 -17.35
CA VAL A 83 23.37 -32.63 -17.46
C VAL A 83 23.96 -32.75 -18.85
N GLN A 84 25.27 -32.95 -18.95
CA GLN A 84 25.91 -33.37 -20.20
C GLN A 84 26.17 -34.88 -20.12
N ASP A 85 25.63 -35.58 -21.10
CA ASP A 85 25.85 -36.99 -21.48
C ASP A 85 25.90 -38.08 -20.38
N ARG A 86 24.80 -38.84 -20.35
CA ARG A 86 24.70 -40.30 -20.08
C ARG A 86 25.39 -40.93 -18.86
N GLN A 87 25.70 -40.21 -17.79
CA GLN A 87 25.94 -40.85 -16.48
C GLN A 87 25.03 -40.28 -15.39
N MET A 88 24.23 -41.17 -14.77
CA MET A 88 23.46 -40.86 -13.57
C MET A 88 24.43 -40.58 -12.42
N CYS A 89 24.66 -39.31 -12.11
CA CYS A 89 25.21 -38.93 -10.81
C CYS A 89 24.05 -38.75 -9.82
N VAL A 90 23.93 -39.68 -8.88
CA VAL A 90 22.97 -39.56 -7.77
C VAL A 90 23.50 -38.51 -6.80
N ILE A 91 22.83 -37.36 -6.72
CA ILE A 91 23.11 -36.37 -5.67
C ILE A 91 22.48 -36.90 -4.38
N THR A 92 23.30 -37.41 -3.46
CA THR A 92 22.89 -37.61 -2.06
C THR A 92 23.31 -36.39 -1.27
N SER A 93 22.43 -35.38 -1.14
CA SER A 93 22.69 -34.28 -0.21
C SER A 93 22.24 -34.70 1.19
N LYS A 94 23.17 -34.76 2.16
CA LYS A 94 22.82 -34.71 3.58
C LYS A 94 22.62 -33.24 3.95
N PHE A 95 21.40 -32.86 4.28
CA PHE A 95 21.13 -31.57 4.93
C PHE A 95 21.52 -31.69 6.41
N VAL A 96 22.59 -30.98 6.82
CA VAL A 96 22.90 -30.80 8.24
C VAL A 96 22.55 -29.37 8.60
N LEU A 97 21.43 -29.19 9.30
CA LEU A 97 21.07 -27.91 9.90
C LEU A 97 21.80 -27.81 11.25
N GLN A 98 22.92 -27.08 11.31
CA GLN A 98 23.55 -26.75 12.58
C GLN A 98 22.93 -25.45 13.12
N VAL A 99 22.20 -25.56 14.23
CA VAL A 99 21.62 -24.43 14.95
C VAL A 99 22.62 -24.04 16.05
N TYR A 100 23.21 -22.86 15.96
CA TYR A 100 23.98 -22.29 17.05
C TYR A 100 23.07 -21.37 17.86
N MET A 101 22.89 -21.67 19.14
CA MET A 101 22.31 -20.73 20.10
C MET A 101 23.46 -20.00 20.80
N SER A 102 23.47 -18.67 20.72
CA SER A 102 24.37 -17.86 21.53
C SER A 102 23.56 -16.88 22.36
N THR A 103 23.82 -16.85 23.66
CA THR A 103 23.20 -15.94 24.63
C THR A 103 24.18 -14.80 24.88
N VAL A 104 23.78 -13.56 24.61
CA VAL A 104 24.57 -12.37 24.96
C VAL A 104 23.87 -11.66 26.11
N ARG A 105 24.48 -11.62 27.30
CA ARG A 105 23.99 -10.82 28.43
C ARG A 105 24.46 -9.37 28.29
N SER A 106 23.52 -8.43 28.16
CA SER A 106 23.77 -7.01 28.35
C SER A 106 23.88 -6.68 29.84
N LEU A 107 24.83 -5.83 30.22
CA LEU A 107 25.14 -5.43 31.59
C LEU A 107 24.15 -4.41 32.20
N TYR A 108 23.08 -4.05 31.48
CA TYR A 108 22.00 -3.21 32.01
C TYR A 108 20.67 -3.90 31.77
N GLY A 109 20.04 -4.30 32.86
CA GLY A 109 18.95 -5.28 32.90
C GLY A 109 17.70 -4.92 32.08
N PHE A 110 16.96 -5.99 31.76
CA PHE A 110 15.66 -6.09 31.08
C PHE A 110 15.68 -6.11 29.54
N LEU A 111 16.03 -7.28 28.98
CA LEU A 111 15.35 -7.99 27.87
C LEU A 111 16.24 -9.19 27.43
N GLU A 112 15.77 -10.43 27.58
CA GLU A 112 16.42 -11.59 26.99
C GLU A 112 16.02 -11.69 25.50
N VAL A 113 16.97 -11.45 24.59
CA VAL A 113 16.79 -11.66 23.16
C VAL A 113 17.60 -12.89 22.74
N VAL A 114 16.91 -13.94 22.31
CA VAL A 114 17.52 -15.14 21.72
C VAL A 114 17.68 -14.90 20.21
N TYR A 115 18.92 -14.81 19.73
CA TYR A 115 19.20 -14.81 18.29
C TYR A 115 19.30 -16.27 17.80
N ILE A 116 18.48 -16.64 16.83
CA ILE A 116 18.62 -17.88 16.06
C ILE A 116 19.37 -17.53 14.77
N VAL A 117 20.65 -17.87 14.70
CA VAL A 117 21.41 -17.82 13.45
C VAL A 117 21.44 -19.24 12.89
N ALA A 118 20.68 -19.50 11.83
CA ALA A 118 20.72 -20.75 11.10
C ALA A 118 21.67 -20.60 9.90
N THR A 119 22.84 -21.21 9.97
CA THR A 119 23.72 -21.40 8.81
C THR A 119 23.46 -22.77 8.20
N ALA A 120 22.96 -22.80 6.96
CA ALA A 120 22.86 -24.05 6.20
C ALA A 120 24.17 -24.27 5.44
N THR A 121 24.96 -25.27 5.84
CA THR A 121 26.14 -25.69 5.09
C THR A 121 25.76 -26.92 4.25
N ILE A 122 25.76 -26.79 2.93
CA ILE A 122 25.57 -27.93 2.03
C ILE A 122 26.93 -28.60 1.85
N ALA A 123 27.15 -29.73 2.54
CA ALA A 123 28.28 -30.60 2.24
C ALA A 123 27.90 -31.50 1.06
N VAL A 124 28.44 -31.21 -0.13
CA VAL A 124 28.36 -32.12 -1.27
C VAL A 124 29.46 -33.16 -1.10
N THR A 125 29.14 -34.33 -0.55
CA THR A 125 30.05 -35.48 -0.59
C THR A 125 29.91 -36.16 -1.95
N ALA A 126 30.99 -36.18 -2.73
CA ALA A 126 31.06 -37.00 -3.93
C ALA A 126 30.91 -38.47 -3.54
N SER A 127 29.86 -39.15 -4.03
CA SER A 127 29.82 -40.60 -3.97
C SER A 127 30.49 -41.15 -5.22
N THR A 128 31.51 -41.98 -5.05
CA THR A 128 32.11 -42.77 -6.11
C THR A 128 31.04 -43.66 -6.75
N THR A 129 30.92 -43.64 -8.07
CA THR A 129 30.13 -44.62 -8.81
C THR A 129 30.81 -45.99 -8.75
N ALA A 130 30.04 -47.07 -8.95
CA ALA A 130 30.47 -48.46 -8.81
C ALA A 130 31.54 -48.94 -9.81
N THR A 131 32.19 -48.04 -10.56
CA THR A 131 33.24 -48.37 -11.54
C THR A 131 34.58 -47.70 -11.26
N GLY A 132 34.76 -47.04 -10.11
CA GLY A 132 36.09 -46.65 -9.62
C GLY A 132 36.78 -45.49 -10.36
N GLU A 133 36.07 -44.73 -11.19
CA GLU A 133 36.63 -43.51 -11.81
C GLU A 133 36.16 -42.26 -11.05
N THR A 134 37.13 -41.45 -10.60
CA THR A 134 36.86 -40.12 -10.02
C THR A 134 36.37 -39.16 -11.10
N CYS A 135 35.18 -38.57 -10.94
CA CYS A 135 34.71 -37.47 -11.79
C CYS A 135 35.69 -36.28 -11.73
N ALA A 136 36.54 -36.14 -12.74
CA ALA A 136 37.42 -35.00 -12.88
C ALA A 136 36.63 -33.81 -13.47
N TRP A 137 36.35 -32.80 -12.65
CA TRP A 137 35.82 -31.51 -13.12
C TRP A 137 36.96 -30.72 -13.80
N ARG A 138 37.23 -30.99 -15.09
CA ARG A 138 38.11 -30.12 -15.89
C ARG A 138 37.33 -28.91 -16.36
N SER A 139 37.63 -27.76 -15.74
CA SER A 139 37.55 -26.39 -16.28
C SER A 139 36.50 -26.15 -17.39
N LEU A 140 35.26 -25.90 -16.99
CA LEU A 140 34.22 -25.29 -17.83
C LEU A 140 33.80 -23.94 -17.23
N LEU A 141 34.77 -23.04 -17.05
CA LEU A 141 34.51 -21.60 -16.95
C LEU A 141 34.53 -21.03 -18.37
N GLN A 142 33.55 -21.42 -19.19
CA GLN A 142 33.24 -20.67 -20.40
C GLN A 142 32.14 -19.67 -20.06
N ASN A 143 32.43 -18.40 -20.34
CA ASN A 143 31.57 -17.24 -20.18
C ASN A 143 30.10 -17.56 -20.42
N PHE A 144 29.35 -17.75 -19.33
CA PHE A 144 27.90 -17.78 -19.42
C PHE A 144 27.44 -16.33 -19.67
N PRO A 145 26.58 -16.07 -20.68
CA PRO A 145 25.90 -14.79 -20.73
C PRO A 145 25.16 -14.58 -19.41
N PRO A 146 25.11 -13.34 -18.87
CA PRO A 146 24.41 -13.08 -17.62
C PRO A 146 23.01 -13.68 -17.69
N TYR A 147 22.70 -14.53 -16.72
CA TYR A 147 21.38 -15.14 -16.57
C TYR A 147 20.36 -14.01 -16.46
N GLN A 148 19.61 -13.79 -17.53
CA GLN A 148 18.36 -13.05 -17.43
C GLN A 148 17.37 -14.00 -16.74
N PRO A 149 16.84 -13.65 -15.55
CA PRO A 149 15.77 -14.45 -14.96
C PRO A 149 14.65 -14.60 -15.99
N PRO A 150 13.94 -15.75 -16.03
CA PRO A 150 12.78 -15.87 -16.88
C PRO A 150 11.86 -14.69 -16.54
N ILE A 151 11.65 -13.81 -17.52
CA ILE A 151 10.65 -12.76 -17.44
C ILE A 151 9.34 -13.53 -17.25
N CYS A 152 8.83 -13.63 -16.01
CA CYS A 152 7.52 -14.23 -15.77
C CYS A 152 6.55 -13.38 -16.61
N PRO A 153 5.94 -13.94 -17.67
CA PRO A 153 5.25 -13.12 -18.64
C PRO A 153 3.96 -12.60 -18.00
N THR A 154 4.03 -11.30 -17.71
CA THR A 154 2.94 -10.33 -17.55
C THR A 154 2.34 -10.19 -16.15
N SER A 155 2.49 -8.97 -15.62
CA SER A 155 1.64 -8.33 -14.60
C SER A 155 0.16 -8.19 -15.02
N ARG A 156 -0.31 -9.00 -15.97
CA ARG A 156 -1.64 -8.92 -16.54
C ARG A 156 -2.62 -9.73 -15.70
N TRP A 157 -3.82 -9.19 -15.61
CA TRP A 157 -4.99 -9.88 -15.11
C TRP A 157 -5.27 -11.15 -15.94
N GLN A 158 -5.59 -12.24 -15.26
CA GLN A 158 -6.00 -13.54 -15.80
C GLN A 158 -7.52 -13.70 -15.69
N GLY A 159 -8.11 -14.46 -16.61
CA GLY A 159 -9.54 -14.73 -16.69
C GLY A 159 -10.17 -14.33 -18.04
N PRO A 160 -11.52 -14.29 -18.14
CA PRO A 160 -12.47 -14.53 -17.05
C PRO A 160 -12.48 -16.00 -16.63
N GLU A 161 -12.46 -16.26 -15.33
CA GLU A 161 -12.51 -17.62 -14.76
C GLU A 161 -13.92 -18.21 -14.88
N GLN A 162 -14.90 -17.52 -14.30
CA GLN A 162 -16.32 -17.85 -14.39
C GLN A 162 -17.12 -16.55 -14.50
N CYS A 163 -18.22 -16.61 -15.24
CA CYS A 163 -19.15 -15.50 -15.37
C CYS A 163 -20.57 -15.95 -15.02
N ILE A 164 -21.33 -15.06 -14.37
CA ILE A 164 -22.76 -15.22 -14.11
C ILE A 164 -23.46 -13.95 -14.61
N HIS A 165 -24.44 -14.11 -15.51
CA HIS A 165 -25.16 -13.00 -16.18
C HIS A 165 -24.24 -11.89 -16.74
N GLY A 166 -23.10 -12.28 -17.33
CA GLY A 166 -22.15 -11.34 -17.94
C GLY A 166 -21.18 -10.65 -16.97
N THR A 167 -21.34 -10.82 -15.65
CA THR A 167 -20.35 -10.44 -14.64
C THR A 167 -19.35 -11.55 -14.42
N CYS A 168 -18.05 -11.26 -14.43
CA CYS A 168 -16.98 -12.23 -14.39
C CYS A 168 -15.95 -11.95 -13.28
N VAL A 169 -15.23 -12.98 -12.87
CA VAL A 169 -14.08 -12.89 -11.95
C VAL A 169 -12.76 -12.92 -12.73
N PHE A 170 -11.88 -11.97 -12.40
CA PHE A 170 -10.50 -11.88 -12.88
C PHE A 170 -9.52 -11.90 -11.70
N THR A 171 -8.32 -12.41 -11.93
CA THR A 171 -7.31 -12.55 -10.89
C THR A 171 -5.97 -11.99 -11.35
N ASN A 172 -5.23 -11.35 -10.44
CA ASN A 172 -3.86 -10.92 -10.65
C ASN A 172 -3.02 -11.30 -9.43
N TYR A 173 -2.14 -12.28 -9.56
CA TYR A 173 -1.34 -12.79 -8.45
C TYR A 173 -0.12 -11.92 -8.12
N HIS A 174 0.19 -10.92 -8.95
CA HIS A 174 1.39 -10.08 -8.82
C HIS A 174 1.10 -8.76 -8.09
N ILE A 175 -0.05 -8.15 -8.35
CA ILE A 175 -0.46 -6.90 -7.72
C ILE A 175 -0.72 -7.16 -6.23
N GLY A 176 0.00 -6.47 -5.33
CA GLY A 176 -0.22 -6.58 -3.89
C GLY A 176 -0.05 -7.96 -3.28
N GLY A 177 0.66 -8.87 -3.96
CA GLY A 177 0.71 -10.28 -3.57
C GLY A 177 -0.62 -11.03 -3.75
N GLY A 178 -1.50 -10.53 -4.64
CA GLY A 178 -2.78 -11.13 -4.97
C GLY A 178 -3.94 -10.13 -4.92
N SER A 179 -4.59 -9.94 -6.07
CA SER A 179 -5.79 -9.12 -6.27
C SER A 179 -6.81 -9.84 -7.14
N VAL A 180 -8.09 -9.55 -6.92
CA VAL A 180 -9.20 -10.04 -7.75
C VAL A 180 -10.11 -8.90 -8.19
N ALA A 181 -10.80 -9.07 -9.32
CA ALA A 181 -11.76 -8.11 -9.83
C ALA A 181 -13.06 -8.83 -10.22
N VAL A 182 -14.19 -8.25 -9.83
CA VAL A 182 -15.54 -8.72 -10.16
C VAL A 182 -16.21 -7.61 -10.97
N THR A 183 -16.32 -7.80 -12.28
CA THR A 183 -16.84 -6.79 -13.22
C THR A 183 -17.47 -7.44 -14.44
N HIS A 184 -18.37 -6.73 -15.11
CA HIS A 184 -18.94 -7.15 -16.38
C HIS A 184 -17.85 -7.42 -17.43
N ARG A 185 -18.04 -8.45 -18.26
CA ARG A 185 -17.10 -8.84 -19.32
C ARG A 185 -16.74 -7.68 -20.26
N GLN A 186 -17.68 -6.77 -20.50
CA GLN A 186 -17.47 -5.60 -21.36
C GLN A 186 -16.46 -4.61 -20.76
N ASN A 187 -16.31 -4.61 -19.43
CA ASN A 187 -15.41 -3.74 -18.68
C ASN A 187 -14.02 -4.37 -18.45
N THR A 188 -13.75 -5.54 -19.03
CA THR A 188 -12.44 -6.23 -18.94
C THR A 188 -11.26 -5.32 -19.27
N GLN A 189 -11.38 -4.47 -20.29
CA GLN A 189 -10.34 -3.53 -20.67
C GLN A 189 -10.00 -2.51 -19.57
N LEU A 190 -10.98 -2.13 -18.72
CA LEU A 190 -10.78 -1.25 -17.56
C LEU A 190 -9.90 -1.93 -16.51
N VAL A 191 -10.09 -3.23 -16.32
CA VAL A 191 -9.31 -4.03 -15.37
C VAL A 191 -7.92 -4.31 -15.93
N HIS A 192 -7.79 -4.63 -17.23
CA HIS A 192 -6.50 -4.88 -17.87
C HIS A 192 -5.62 -3.63 -18.00
N SER A 193 -6.20 -2.43 -18.05
CA SER A 193 -5.44 -1.18 -18.06
C SER A 193 -4.86 -0.83 -16.69
N PHE A 194 -5.39 -1.42 -15.61
CA PHE A 194 -4.86 -1.20 -14.27
C PHE A 194 -3.54 -1.94 -14.07
N THR A 195 -2.49 -1.15 -13.87
CA THR A 195 -1.21 -1.56 -13.31
C THR A 195 -1.12 -1.09 -11.86
N GLY A 196 -0.86 -2.02 -10.94
CA GLY A 196 -0.69 -1.72 -9.52
C GLY A 196 0.72 -2.05 -9.06
N PRO A 197 1.14 -1.51 -7.90
CA PRO A 197 2.39 -1.92 -7.28
C PRO A 197 2.40 -3.44 -7.05
N THR A 198 3.49 -4.05 -7.45
CA THR A 198 3.75 -5.48 -7.21
C THR A 198 4.27 -5.68 -5.79
N ALA A 199 4.39 -6.93 -5.35
CA ALA A 199 5.04 -7.23 -4.08
C ALA A 199 6.50 -6.71 -3.98
N ALA A 200 7.16 -6.45 -5.11
CA ALA A 200 8.48 -5.82 -5.14
C ALA A 200 8.44 -4.29 -4.98
N ASP A 201 7.28 -3.68 -5.25
CA ASP A 201 7.02 -2.23 -5.13
C ASP A 201 6.35 -1.88 -3.79
N ASP A 202 6.24 -2.85 -2.87
CA ASP A 202 5.64 -2.64 -1.57
C ASP A 202 6.52 -1.69 -0.74
N LEU A 203 6.14 -0.41 -0.74
CA LEU A 203 6.80 0.63 0.04
C LEU A 203 6.43 0.55 1.52
N THR A 204 5.55 -0.37 1.94
CA THR A 204 5.27 -0.54 3.36
C THR A 204 6.51 -1.10 4.06
N PRO A 205 7.05 -0.40 5.07
CA PRO A 205 8.23 -0.89 5.78
C PRO A 205 7.92 -2.22 6.46
N SER A 206 8.94 -3.07 6.64
CA SER A 206 8.83 -4.30 7.44
C SER A 206 8.32 -4.04 8.87
N PHE A 207 8.47 -2.81 9.35
CA PHE A 207 7.88 -2.29 10.57
C PHE A 207 7.08 -1.02 10.23
N PRO A 208 5.76 -1.12 9.98
CA PRO A 208 4.95 0.06 9.70
C PRO A 208 5.06 1.06 10.86
N PRO A 209 4.90 2.37 10.60
CA PRO A 209 5.02 3.39 11.64
C PRO A 209 3.83 3.43 12.60
N PHE A 210 3.06 2.33 12.68
CA PHE A 210 1.85 2.18 13.47
C PHE A 210 1.63 0.72 13.87
N HIS A 211 0.69 0.50 14.79
CA HIS A 211 0.19 -0.81 15.18
C HIS A 211 -1.32 -0.77 15.39
N GLU A 212 -2.00 -1.91 15.24
CA GLU A 212 -3.42 -2.04 15.58
C GLU A 212 -3.61 -2.00 17.10
N SER A 213 -4.68 -1.35 17.56
CA SER A 213 -5.05 -1.28 18.98
C SER A 213 -6.56 -1.11 19.16
N PRO A 214 -7.18 -1.66 20.22
CA PRO A 214 -8.54 -1.30 20.61
C PRO A 214 -8.63 0.17 20.99
N ILE A 215 -9.56 0.88 20.35
CA ILE A 215 -9.87 2.29 20.61
C ILE A 215 -11.25 2.36 21.28
N PRO A 216 -11.35 2.92 22.51
CA PRO A 216 -12.60 3.02 23.24
C PRO A 216 -13.72 3.65 22.40
N GLY A 217 -14.83 2.92 22.23
CA GLY A 217 -15.99 3.37 21.48
C GLY A 217 -15.83 3.39 19.95
N LYS A 218 -14.67 3.03 19.39
CA LYS A 218 -14.41 2.99 17.94
C LYS A 218 -13.98 1.61 17.41
N GLY A 219 -13.84 0.60 18.28
CA GLY A 219 -13.44 -0.75 17.86
C GLY A 219 -11.92 -0.87 17.72
N ILE A 220 -11.41 -1.38 16.61
CA ILE A 220 -9.96 -1.48 16.36
C ILE A 220 -9.54 -0.32 15.47
N GLY A 221 -8.52 0.43 15.89
CA GLY A 221 -7.89 1.50 15.12
C GLY A 221 -6.39 1.30 14.99
N LEU A 222 -5.71 2.29 14.41
CA LEU A 222 -4.27 2.30 14.23
C LEU A 222 -3.64 3.40 15.08
N ILE A 223 -2.58 3.09 15.82
CA ILE A 223 -1.85 4.03 16.68
C ILE A 223 -0.44 4.21 16.13
N ALA A 224 0.03 5.46 16.02
CA ALA A 224 1.38 5.76 15.60
C ALA A 224 2.42 5.17 16.56
N SER A 225 3.34 4.35 16.06
CA SER A 225 4.43 3.73 16.84
C SER A 225 5.64 4.65 16.99
N ARG A 226 5.73 5.67 16.15
CA ARG A 226 6.74 6.75 16.18
C ARG A 226 6.11 8.04 15.67
N THR A 227 6.84 9.15 15.79
CA THR A 227 6.43 10.37 15.08
C THR A 227 6.41 10.12 13.56
N ILE A 228 5.28 10.43 12.94
CA ILE A 228 5.08 10.45 11.48
C ILE A 228 5.12 11.91 11.05
N ARG A 229 5.94 12.23 10.05
CA ARG A 229 6.12 13.62 9.60
C ARG A 229 5.04 14.03 8.62
N LYS A 230 4.69 15.31 8.63
CA LYS A 230 3.82 15.93 7.64
C LYS A 230 4.30 15.59 6.22
N GLY A 231 3.39 15.10 5.37
CA GLY A 231 3.67 14.69 4.00
C GLY A 231 4.22 13.26 3.86
N GLU A 232 4.51 12.56 4.96
CA GLU A 232 4.95 11.16 4.91
C GLU A 232 3.83 10.26 4.37
N ILE A 233 4.18 9.34 3.47
CA ILE A 233 3.27 8.30 2.99
C ILE A 233 3.20 7.21 4.06
N VAL A 234 2.04 7.03 4.67
CA VAL A 234 1.80 6.07 5.76
C VAL A 234 1.42 4.70 5.20
N MET A 235 0.64 4.67 4.12
CA MET A 235 0.25 3.45 3.43
C MET A 235 0.28 3.66 1.92
N TYR A 236 0.66 2.61 1.19
CA TYR A 236 0.65 2.55 -0.26
C TYR A 236 0.16 1.16 -0.69
N LEU A 237 -1.15 1.03 -0.85
CA LEU A 237 -1.83 -0.26 -0.88
C LEU A 237 -2.55 -0.51 -2.21
N PRO A 238 -2.21 -1.58 -2.93
CA PRO A 238 -3.03 -2.07 -4.04
C PRO A 238 -4.31 -2.76 -3.51
N PRO A 239 -5.39 -2.78 -4.31
CA PRO A 239 -6.66 -3.34 -3.88
C PRO A 239 -6.58 -4.86 -3.70
N THR A 240 -7.24 -5.38 -2.66
CA THR A 240 -7.46 -6.83 -2.49
C THR A 240 -8.52 -7.33 -3.45
N MET A 241 -9.60 -6.56 -3.56
CA MET A 241 -10.71 -6.85 -4.45
C MET A 241 -11.17 -5.54 -5.11
N ILE A 242 -11.49 -5.61 -6.40
CA ILE A 242 -12.16 -4.56 -7.16
C ILE A 242 -13.55 -5.08 -7.51
N VAL A 243 -14.60 -4.32 -7.23
CA VAL A 243 -15.98 -4.72 -7.54
C VAL A 243 -16.65 -3.60 -8.31
N GLU A 244 -17.26 -3.91 -9.44
CA GLU A 244 -18.06 -2.94 -10.17
C GLU A 244 -19.27 -2.49 -9.35
N LEU A 245 -19.46 -1.17 -9.23
CA LEU A 245 -20.44 -0.63 -8.30
C LEU A 245 -21.86 -1.02 -8.68
N VAL A 246 -22.23 -0.87 -9.96
CA VAL A 246 -23.58 -1.18 -10.45
C VAL A 246 -23.96 -2.65 -10.22
N PHE A 247 -22.99 -3.56 -10.26
CA PHE A 247 -23.20 -4.96 -9.90
C PHE A 247 -23.42 -5.13 -8.38
N HIS A 248 -22.64 -4.41 -7.56
CA HIS A 248 -22.74 -4.49 -6.10
C HIS A 248 -24.09 -3.98 -5.57
N VAL A 249 -24.59 -2.88 -6.13
CA VAL A 249 -25.84 -2.22 -5.70
C VAL A 249 -27.06 -2.60 -6.54
N ALA A 250 -26.93 -3.56 -7.46
CA ALA A 250 -28.05 -4.09 -8.22
C ALA A 250 -29.14 -4.63 -7.28
N ASN A 251 -30.41 -4.49 -7.68
CA ASN A 251 -31.58 -4.86 -6.89
C ASN A 251 -31.44 -6.24 -6.24
N ASP A 252 -31.84 -6.33 -4.97
CA ASP A 252 -31.71 -7.53 -4.15
C ASP A 252 -32.89 -8.49 -4.33
N ASP A 253 -33.20 -8.87 -5.58
CA ASP A 253 -33.98 -10.08 -5.79
C ASP A 253 -33.16 -11.33 -5.38
N ALA A 254 -33.84 -12.44 -5.12
CA ALA A 254 -33.21 -13.65 -4.59
C ALA A 254 -32.18 -14.25 -5.56
N GLU A 255 -32.42 -14.15 -6.87
CA GLU A 255 -31.54 -14.71 -7.90
C GLU A 255 -30.27 -13.87 -8.06
N THR A 256 -30.43 -12.55 -8.12
CA THR A 256 -29.34 -11.58 -8.18
C THR A 256 -28.45 -11.68 -6.94
N SER A 257 -29.06 -11.76 -5.75
CA SER A 257 -28.32 -11.90 -4.49
C SER A 257 -27.51 -13.20 -4.42
N SER A 258 -28.12 -14.32 -4.84
CA SER A 258 -27.45 -15.63 -4.91
C SER A 258 -26.29 -15.63 -5.90
N SER A 259 -26.50 -15.08 -7.09
CA SER A 259 -25.48 -14.95 -8.13
C SER A 259 -24.30 -14.08 -7.67
N ARG A 260 -24.60 -12.98 -6.97
CA ARG A 260 -23.59 -12.08 -6.41
C ARG A 260 -22.76 -12.73 -5.31
N ALA A 261 -23.40 -13.44 -4.38
CA ALA A 261 -22.71 -14.19 -3.34
C ALA A 261 -21.73 -15.23 -3.95
N LYS A 262 -22.18 -16.01 -4.95
CA LYS A 262 -21.33 -17.00 -5.64
C LYS A 262 -20.11 -16.38 -6.30
N LEU A 263 -20.27 -15.24 -6.97
CA LEU A 263 -19.14 -14.54 -7.60
C LEU A 263 -18.15 -14.00 -6.56
N TYR A 264 -18.63 -13.50 -5.42
CA TYR A 264 -17.76 -13.08 -4.32
C TYR A 264 -17.01 -14.24 -3.68
N GLU A 265 -17.66 -15.36 -3.41
CA GLU A 265 -17.02 -16.57 -2.89
C GLU A 265 -15.93 -17.07 -3.84
N LEU A 266 -16.21 -17.11 -5.14
CA LEU A 266 -15.22 -17.48 -6.14
C LEU A 266 -14.02 -16.52 -6.16
N ALA A 267 -14.28 -15.21 -6.12
CA ALA A 267 -13.22 -14.21 -6.10
C ALA A 267 -12.33 -14.36 -4.86
N LEU A 268 -12.93 -14.58 -3.68
CA LEU A 268 -12.18 -14.83 -2.44
C LEU A 268 -11.38 -16.14 -2.49
N ALA A 269 -11.89 -17.19 -3.12
CA ALA A 269 -11.20 -18.46 -3.28
C ALA A 269 -9.94 -18.36 -4.17
N LYS A 270 -9.87 -17.34 -5.04
CA LYS A 270 -8.71 -17.06 -5.89
C LYS A 270 -7.64 -16.22 -5.20
N LEU A 271 -7.94 -15.62 -4.06
CA LEU A 271 -6.96 -14.86 -3.29
C LEU A 271 -6.03 -15.78 -2.49
N PRO A 272 -4.75 -15.42 -2.34
CA PRO A 272 -3.87 -16.06 -1.36
C PRO A 272 -4.43 -15.96 0.06
N ALA A 273 -4.18 -16.99 0.88
CA ALA A 273 -4.77 -17.12 2.22
C ALA A 273 -4.63 -15.83 3.06
N ARG A 274 -3.43 -15.25 3.13
CA ARG A 274 -3.20 -13.98 3.85
C ARG A 274 -4.15 -12.85 3.40
N ARG A 275 -4.35 -12.69 2.09
CA ARG A 275 -5.19 -11.62 1.52
C ARG A 275 -6.67 -11.87 1.79
N ARG A 276 -7.10 -13.12 1.61
CA ARG A 276 -8.47 -13.56 1.89
C ARG A 276 -8.80 -13.40 3.37
N ASP A 277 -7.93 -13.85 4.25
CA ASP A 277 -8.15 -13.82 5.70
C ASP A 277 -8.15 -12.37 6.21
N GLY A 278 -7.28 -11.51 5.68
CA GLY A 278 -7.30 -10.06 5.94
C GLY A 278 -8.61 -9.39 5.52
N PHE A 279 -9.13 -9.72 4.33
CA PHE A 279 -10.44 -9.25 3.88
C PHE A 279 -11.58 -9.76 4.78
N MET A 280 -11.57 -11.05 5.13
CA MET A 280 -12.63 -11.63 5.96
C MET A 280 -12.62 -11.10 7.41
N GLY A 281 -11.47 -10.63 7.91
CA GLY A 281 -11.31 -10.00 9.22
C GLY A 281 -11.82 -8.55 9.32
N GLN A 282 -12.42 -8.00 8.26
CA GLN A 282 -13.05 -6.68 8.25
C GLN A 282 -14.43 -6.70 8.94
N LEU A 283 -14.95 -5.53 9.33
CA LEU A 283 -16.28 -5.38 9.89
C LEU A 283 -17.36 -5.77 8.86
N GLY A 284 -18.40 -6.49 9.27
CA GLY A 284 -19.53 -6.86 8.40
C GLY A 284 -19.90 -8.33 8.53
N ARG A 285 -21.19 -8.64 8.35
CA ARG A 285 -21.79 -9.97 8.58
C ARG A 285 -21.41 -10.98 7.50
N ASP A 286 -21.36 -10.53 6.25
CA ASP A 286 -21.04 -11.34 5.08
C ASP A 286 -20.14 -10.54 4.10
N VAL A 287 -19.83 -11.12 2.94
CA VAL A 287 -18.94 -10.49 1.97
C VAL A 287 -19.55 -9.21 1.37
N HIS A 288 -20.87 -9.17 1.15
CA HIS A 288 -21.53 -7.99 0.61
C HIS A 288 -21.50 -6.83 1.61
N ASP A 289 -21.81 -7.11 2.88
CA ASP A 289 -21.75 -6.14 3.98
C ASP A 289 -20.33 -5.61 4.21
N LYS A 290 -19.32 -6.50 4.13
CA LYS A 290 -17.91 -6.10 4.20
C LYS A 290 -17.51 -5.17 3.06
N ILE A 291 -17.97 -5.44 1.84
CA ILE A 291 -17.71 -4.56 0.69
C ILE A 291 -18.36 -3.20 0.88
N ASN A 292 -19.63 -3.17 1.26
CA ASN A 292 -20.38 -1.94 1.52
C ASN A 292 -19.73 -1.08 2.60
N THR A 293 -19.30 -1.71 3.68
CA THR A 293 -18.81 -0.99 4.87
C THR A 293 -17.36 -0.53 4.73
N ASN A 294 -16.51 -1.29 4.03
CA ASN A 294 -15.06 -1.11 4.15
C ASN A 294 -14.34 -0.78 2.82
N CYS A 295 -15.05 -0.75 1.69
CA CYS A 295 -14.43 -0.50 0.40
C CYS A 295 -14.62 0.96 -0.05
N PHE A 296 -13.66 1.44 -0.83
CA PHE A 296 -13.57 2.83 -1.23
C PHE A 296 -14.01 2.96 -2.67
N ARG A 297 -14.78 4.01 -2.96
CA ARG A 297 -15.15 4.32 -4.35
C ARG A 297 -13.90 4.69 -5.14
N ILE A 298 -13.69 3.97 -6.24
CA ILE A 298 -12.64 4.21 -7.22
C ILE A 298 -13.29 4.36 -8.61
N ARG A 299 -12.58 5.00 -9.54
CA ARG A 299 -13.05 5.17 -10.91
C ARG A 299 -11.98 4.68 -11.86
N LEU A 300 -12.26 3.58 -12.56
CA LEU A 300 -11.31 3.04 -13.53
C LEU A 300 -11.31 3.88 -14.83
N PRO A 301 -10.17 4.01 -15.53
CA PRO A 301 -10.10 4.74 -16.79
C PRO A 301 -10.94 4.05 -17.87
N SER A 302 -11.90 4.77 -18.46
CA SER A 302 -12.73 4.25 -19.55
C SER A 302 -12.13 4.58 -20.91
N PRO A 303 -11.89 3.58 -21.79
CA PRO A 303 -11.43 3.83 -23.15
C PRO A 303 -12.53 4.38 -24.06
N SER A 304 -13.81 4.31 -23.64
CA SER A 304 -14.95 4.81 -24.41
C SER A 304 -15.30 6.23 -23.98
N ILE A 305 -14.73 7.23 -24.64
CA ILE A 305 -15.20 8.62 -24.56
C ILE A 305 -16.26 8.79 -25.64
N VAL A 306 -17.49 9.15 -25.26
CA VAL A 306 -18.53 9.61 -26.18
C VAL A 306 -18.82 11.07 -25.83
N GLU A 307 -18.64 11.98 -26.79
CA GLU A 307 -18.88 13.43 -26.62
C GLU A 307 -18.13 14.04 -25.42
N GLY A 308 -16.86 13.67 -25.22
CA GLY A 308 -16.04 14.19 -24.12
C GLY A 308 -16.45 13.70 -22.72
N LYS A 309 -17.41 12.77 -22.62
CA LYS A 309 -17.83 12.12 -21.37
C LYS A 309 -17.55 10.61 -21.43
N PRO A 310 -17.12 9.98 -20.32
CA PRO A 310 -17.01 8.52 -20.27
C PRO A 310 -18.36 7.89 -20.58
N LYS A 311 -18.39 6.90 -21.48
CA LYS A 311 -19.58 6.08 -21.75
C LYS A 311 -19.78 5.14 -20.54
N GLY A 312 -20.90 5.29 -19.83
CA GLY A 312 -21.27 4.46 -18.68
C GLY A 312 -20.65 4.89 -17.33
N ASP A 313 -21.23 4.41 -16.22
CA ASP A 313 -20.68 4.59 -14.87
C ASP A 313 -19.52 3.62 -14.65
N ASN A 314 -18.28 4.08 -14.83
CA ASN A 314 -17.07 3.29 -14.58
C ASN A 314 -16.68 3.27 -13.08
N SER A 315 -17.66 3.49 -12.19
CA SER A 315 -17.47 3.43 -10.74
C SER A 315 -17.29 2.00 -10.27
N HIS A 316 -16.26 1.81 -9.45
CA HIS A 316 -15.95 0.56 -8.79
C HIS A 316 -15.73 0.81 -7.30
N LEU A 317 -15.67 -0.27 -6.54
CA LEU A 317 -15.26 -0.31 -5.14
C LEU A 317 -13.94 -1.04 -5.05
N GLY A 318 -12.94 -0.39 -4.45
CA GLY A 318 -11.65 -0.98 -4.14
C GLY A 318 -11.59 -1.35 -2.66
N CYS A 319 -11.27 -2.60 -2.36
CA CYS A 319 -11.21 -3.10 -1.00
C CYS A 319 -9.76 -3.16 -0.50
N TYR A 320 -9.47 -2.40 0.58
CA TYR A 320 -8.14 -2.27 1.16
C TYR A 320 -8.25 -2.56 2.67
N PRO A 321 -8.14 -3.84 3.09
CA PRO A 321 -8.40 -4.24 4.47
C PRO A 321 -7.59 -3.45 5.51
N ASP A 322 -6.33 -3.16 5.22
CA ASP A 322 -5.46 -2.40 6.13
C ASP A 322 -5.90 -0.94 6.24
N ALA A 323 -6.28 -0.29 5.13
CA ALA A 323 -6.78 1.08 5.17
C ALA A 323 -8.19 1.20 5.79
N ALA A 324 -8.98 0.12 5.76
CA ALA A 324 -10.28 0.08 6.42
C ALA A 324 -10.19 0.10 7.96
N ARG A 325 -8.98 0.00 8.53
CA ARG A 325 -8.72 0.16 9.97
C ARG A 325 -8.63 1.61 10.43
N PHE A 326 -8.53 2.58 9.52
CA PHE A 326 -8.55 3.99 9.91
C PHE A 326 -9.93 4.37 10.42
N ASN A 327 -10.01 4.79 11.68
CA ASN A 327 -11.23 5.32 12.27
C ASN A 327 -11.52 6.75 11.79
N HIS A 328 -12.75 7.18 12.01
CA HIS A 328 -13.16 8.54 11.74
C HIS A 328 -12.65 9.54 12.79
N ASP A 329 -12.17 10.69 12.31
CA ASP A 329 -12.15 11.95 13.06
C ASP A 329 -12.68 13.10 12.18
N CYS A 330 -13.34 14.10 12.78
CA CYS A 330 -13.77 15.29 12.07
C CYS A 330 -12.59 16.23 11.75
N ARG A 331 -11.45 16.08 12.43
CA ARG A 331 -10.18 16.77 12.17
C ARG A 331 -9.09 15.71 11.96
N PRO A 332 -9.18 14.95 10.86
CA PRO A 332 -8.31 13.81 10.64
C PRO A 332 -6.85 14.25 10.47
N ASN A 333 -5.92 13.41 10.92
CA ASN A 333 -4.49 13.64 10.71
C ASN A 333 -3.95 13.01 9.42
N LEU A 334 -4.77 12.21 8.74
CA LEU A 334 -4.47 11.60 7.45
C LEU A 334 -5.52 11.98 6.40
N THR A 335 -5.06 12.06 5.15
CA THR A 335 -5.90 12.00 3.96
C THR A 335 -5.53 10.77 3.15
N TYR A 336 -6.40 10.37 2.23
CA TYR A 336 -6.06 9.38 1.23
C TYR A 336 -6.36 9.88 -0.18
N ARG A 337 -5.60 9.36 -1.13
CA ARG A 337 -5.80 9.57 -2.57
C ARG A 337 -5.70 8.23 -3.29
N MET A 338 -6.40 8.13 -4.42
CA MET A 338 -6.32 6.97 -5.31
C MET A 338 -5.28 7.24 -6.39
N ALA A 339 -4.01 6.94 -6.10
CA ALA A 339 -2.92 7.03 -7.06
C ALA A 339 -3.16 6.06 -8.22
N ASN A 340 -2.91 6.51 -9.46
CA ASN A 340 -3.16 5.74 -10.68
C ASN A 340 -4.57 5.10 -10.71
N THR A 341 -5.58 5.81 -10.17
CA THR A 341 -7.00 5.44 -10.07
C THR A 341 -7.42 4.35 -9.08
N THR A 342 -6.48 3.58 -8.53
CA THR A 342 -6.79 2.35 -7.77
C THR A 342 -5.81 2.03 -6.65
N THR A 343 -4.67 2.71 -6.53
CA THR A 343 -3.74 2.47 -5.43
C THR A 343 -4.08 3.41 -4.29
N HIS A 344 -4.47 2.87 -3.14
CA HIS A 344 -4.79 3.67 -1.97
C HIS A 344 -3.49 4.20 -1.37
N THR A 345 -3.29 5.50 -1.42
CA THR A 345 -2.14 6.17 -0.78
C THR A 345 -2.64 7.03 0.36
N THR A 346 -2.22 6.72 1.57
CA THR A 346 -2.54 7.51 2.77
C THR A 346 -1.36 8.40 3.12
N VAL A 347 -1.61 9.69 3.37
CA VAL A 347 -0.57 10.71 3.58
C VAL A 347 -0.88 11.50 4.86
N ALA A 348 0.15 11.75 5.67
CA ALA A 348 0.07 12.60 6.86
C ALA A 348 -0.15 14.07 6.48
N LEU A 349 -1.23 14.66 7.00
CA LEU A 349 -1.59 16.06 6.77
C LEU A 349 -0.80 17.03 7.68
N ARG A 350 -0.35 16.52 8.84
CA ARG A 350 0.46 17.21 9.85
C ARG A 350 1.45 16.25 10.49
N ASP A 351 2.34 16.76 11.35
CA ASP A 351 3.15 15.90 12.20
C ASP A 351 2.23 15.16 13.20
N ILE A 352 2.45 13.85 13.35
CA ILE A 352 1.66 12.96 14.22
C ILE A 352 2.62 12.34 15.24
N PRO A 353 2.54 12.71 16.52
CA PRO A 353 3.36 12.12 17.57
C PRO A 353 3.10 10.61 17.77
N ALA A 354 4.08 9.90 18.32
CA ALA A 354 3.89 8.53 18.77
C ALA A 354 2.75 8.45 19.80
N GLY A 355 1.92 7.41 19.73
CA GLY A 355 0.77 7.21 20.59
C GLY A 355 -0.53 7.89 20.12
N GLU A 356 -0.49 8.75 19.09
CA GLU A 356 -1.70 9.33 18.51
C GLU A 356 -2.42 8.34 17.58
N GLU A 357 -3.76 8.32 17.62
CA GLU A 357 -4.59 7.52 16.71
C GLU A 357 -4.50 8.08 15.28
N LEU A 358 -4.30 7.20 14.30
CA LEU A 358 -4.33 7.51 12.88
C LEU A 358 -5.77 7.49 12.36
N THR A 359 -6.22 8.62 11.81
CA THR A 359 -7.63 8.81 11.47
C THR A 359 -7.82 9.47 10.11
N ILE A 360 -8.92 9.11 9.43
CA ILE A 360 -9.39 9.74 8.20
C ILE A 360 -10.80 10.34 8.41
N SER A 361 -11.31 11.10 7.45
CA SER A 361 -12.72 11.51 7.48
C SER A 361 -13.60 10.53 6.70
N TYR A 362 -14.75 10.13 7.27
CA TYR A 362 -15.78 9.35 6.58
C TYR A 362 -16.85 10.23 5.93
N ILE A 363 -16.80 11.54 6.16
CA ILE A 363 -17.75 12.51 5.65
C ILE A 363 -17.06 13.55 4.78
N VAL A 364 -17.81 14.06 3.79
CA VAL A 364 -17.28 15.01 2.81
C VAL A 364 -17.33 16.45 3.31
N ASN A 365 -18.30 16.81 4.16
CA ASN A 365 -18.50 18.20 4.61
C ASN A 365 -18.03 18.39 6.06
N LEU A 366 -16.73 18.63 6.26
CA LEU A 366 -16.17 18.92 7.59
C LEU A 366 -16.47 20.35 8.09
N LEU A 367 -16.96 21.23 7.20
CA LEU A 367 -17.36 22.60 7.50
C LEU A 367 -18.79 22.69 8.06
N ALA A 368 -19.58 21.62 7.94
CA ALA A 368 -20.91 21.55 8.54
C ALA A 368 -20.84 21.62 10.07
N PRO A 369 -21.84 22.20 10.77
CA PRO A 369 -21.89 22.23 12.23
C PRO A 369 -21.98 20.82 12.81
N ARG A 370 -21.61 20.64 14.09
CA ARG A 370 -21.58 19.34 14.77
C ARG A 370 -22.84 18.52 14.57
N ALA A 371 -24.02 19.15 14.71
CA ALA A 371 -25.30 18.46 14.60
C ALA A 371 -25.44 17.77 13.24
N ALA A 372 -25.09 18.46 12.15
CA ALA A 372 -25.14 17.92 10.80
C ALA A 372 -24.08 16.83 10.57
N ARG A 373 -22.84 17.02 11.07
CA ARG A 373 -21.79 15.99 11.00
C ARG A 373 -22.21 14.70 11.69
N ARG A 374 -22.75 14.80 12.92
CA ARG A 374 -23.21 13.64 13.69
C ARG A 374 -24.44 12.98 13.07
N ALA A 375 -25.38 13.75 12.53
CA ALA A 375 -26.53 13.20 11.81
C ALA A 375 -26.09 12.38 10.59
N SER A 376 -25.14 12.89 9.80
CA SER A 376 -24.59 12.17 8.65
C SER A 376 -23.86 10.89 9.06
N LEU A 377 -23.04 10.94 10.11
CA LEU A 377 -22.32 9.74 10.61
C LEU A 377 -23.27 8.70 11.20
N LEU A 378 -24.30 9.14 11.94
CA LEU A 378 -25.29 8.22 12.49
C LEU A 378 -26.08 7.54 11.38
N ALA A 379 -26.47 8.27 10.34
CA ALA A 379 -27.22 7.73 9.21
C ALA A 379 -26.41 6.76 8.36
N SER A 380 -25.13 7.05 8.10
CA SER A 380 -24.29 6.24 7.20
C SER A 380 -23.48 5.14 7.92
N TRP A 381 -23.14 5.35 9.19
CA TRP A 381 -22.20 4.51 9.93
C TRP A 381 -22.70 4.05 11.30
N GLY A 382 -23.87 4.52 11.75
CA GLY A 382 -24.49 4.04 12.98
C GLY A 382 -23.83 4.51 14.28
N PHE A 383 -22.96 5.53 14.24
CA PHE A 383 -22.30 6.04 15.44
C PHE A 383 -22.33 7.57 15.55
N ASN A 384 -22.15 8.04 16.78
CA ASN A 384 -21.98 9.45 17.10
C ASN A 384 -20.51 9.76 17.36
N CYS A 385 -19.93 10.66 16.57
CA CYS A 385 -18.52 11.04 16.76
C CYS A 385 -18.27 11.74 18.10
N SER A 386 -17.18 11.35 18.75
CA SER A 386 -16.68 11.85 20.04
C SER A 386 -15.31 12.54 19.93
N CYS A 387 -14.83 12.86 18.73
CA CYS A 387 -13.59 13.62 18.54
C CYS A 387 -13.59 14.96 19.30
N PRO A 388 -12.43 15.61 19.53
CA PRO A 388 -12.36 16.88 20.23
C PRO A 388 -13.32 17.96 19.67
N ALA A 389 -13.43 18.09 18.34
CA ALA A 389 -14.34 19.04 17.69
C ALA A 389 -15.84 18.71 17.88
N CYS A 390 -16.17 17.47 18.23
CA CYS A 390 -17.54 17.04 18.57
C CYS A 390 -17.80 16.99 20.08
N SER A 391 -16.76 17.08 20.91
CA SER A 391 -16.85 17.10 22.37
C SER A 391 -16.95 18.55 22.89
N ASP A 392 -16.22 19.49 22.31
CA ASP A 392 -16.35 20.94 22.57
C ASP A 392 -16.79 21.68 21.30
N SER A 393 -18.11 21.74 21.08
CA SER A 393 -18.65 22.06 19.76
C SER A 393 -19.06 23.51 19.57
N SER A 394 -19.35 24.26 20.63
CA SER A 394 -19.84 25.64 20.49
C SER A 394 -18.77 26.54 19.89
N ALA A 395 -17.52 26.42 20.35
CA ALA A 395 -16.39 27.16 19.81
C ALA A 395 -16.05 26.72 18.38
N SER A 396 -16.09 25.41 18.09
CA SER A 396 -15.88 24.86 16.75
C SER A 396 -16.95 25.34 15.77
N ASP A 397 -18.24 25.21 16.11
CA ASP A 397 -19.35 25.64 15.26
C ASP A 397 -19.34 27.16 15.02
N ALA A 398 -18.96 27.96 16.01
CA ALA A 398 -18.77 29.40 15.83
C ALA A 398 -17.62 29.74 14.85
N ARG A 399 -16.49 29.03 14.95
CA ARG A 399 -15.38 29.19 13.99
C ARG A 399 -15.80 28.74 12.59
N LEU A 400 -16.52 27.64 12.44
CA LEU A 400 -17.05 27.17 11.16
C LEU A 400 -18.03 28.17 10.53
N ALA A 401 -18.92 28.77 11.33
CA ALA A 401 -19.81 29.83 10.87
C ALA A 401 -19.01 31.06 10.39
N ARG A 402 -17.94 31.44 11.12
CA ARG A 402 -17.07 32.54 10.71
C ARG A 402 -16.28 32.22 9.45
N ILE A 403 -15.80 30.98 9.30
CA ILE A 403 -15.17 30.49 8.07
C ILE A 403 -16.11 30.68 6.88
N GLY A 404 -17.36 30.19 6.98
CA GLY A 404 -18.33 30.34 5.90
C GLY A 404 -18.62 31.80 5.50
N GLN A 405 -18.66 32.72 6.47
CA GLN A 405 -18.79 34.16 6.20
C GLN A 405 -17.58 34.72 5.44
N LEU A 406 -16.37 34.34 5.86
CA LEU A 406 -15.14 34.80 5.23
C LEU A 406 -14.96 34.20 3.84
N GLU A 407 -15.30 32.92 3.64
CA GLU A 407 -15.30 32.27 2.32
C GLU A 407 -16.21 33.01 1.34
N ALA A 408 -17.44 33.31 1.75
CA ALA A 408 -18.39 34.06 0.93
C ALA A 408 -17.89 35.48 0.59
N ALA A 409 -17.13 36.10 1.50
CA ALA A 409 -16.55 37.42 1.28
C ALA A 409 -15.36 37.38 0.30
N VAL A 410 -14.45 36.41 0.44
CA VAL A 410 -13.26 36.30 -0.43
C VAL A 410 -13.59 35.71 -1.80
N SER A 411 -14.62 34.85 -1.91
CA SER A 411 -15.01 34.22 -3.17
C SER A 411 -15.54 35.21 -4.21
N SER A 412 -16.10 36.34 -3.78
CA SER A 412 -16.54 37.39 -4.71
C SER A 412 -15.37 38.18 -5.30
N LEU A 413 -14.19 38.07 -4.70
CA LEU A 413 -12.99 38.87 -5.02
C LEU A 413 -13.29 40.37 -5.10
N ASP A 414 -14.34 40.80 -4.38
CA ASP A 414 -14.83 42.17 -4.34
C ASP A 414 -14.04 42.94 -3.27
N PRO A 415 -13.16 43.89 -3.64
CA PRO A 415 -12.36 44.62 -2.68
C PRO A 415 -13.17 45.59 -1.82
N ALA A 416 -14.46 45.82 -2.11
CA ALA A 416 -15.35 46.59 -1.25
C ALA A 416 -15.88 45.77 -0.06
N ARG A 417 -15.88 44.43 -0.18
CA ARG A 417 -16.35 43.50 0.86
C ARG A 417 -15.23 42.92 1.71
N THR A 418 -13.98 43.12 1.29
CA THR A 418 -12.80 42.48 1.88
C THR A 418 -11.68 43.49 2.11
N THR A 419 -10.71 43.10 2.93
CA THR A 419 -9.40 43.73 3.07
C THR A 419 -8.34 42.81 2.49
N ALA A 420 -7.10 43.27 2.33
CA ALA A 420 -6.02 42.40 1.87
C ALA A 420 -5.80 41.21 2.83
N GLU A 421 -6.03 41.44 4.12
CA GLU A 421 -5.81 40.50 5.23
C GLU A 421 -6.96 39.51 5.44
N THR A 422 -8.14 39.76 4.85
CA THR A 422 -9.33 38.90 5.02
C THR A 422 -9.03 37.43 4.64
N GLY A 423 -8.27 37.21 3.56
CA GLY A 423 -7.84 35.87 3.16
C GLY A 423 -6.88 35.20 4.16
N ALA A 424 -5.96 35.95 4.78
CA ALA A 424 -5.10 35.41 5.84
C ALA A 424 -5.88 35.05 7.10
N GLN A 425 -6.87 35.86 7.48
CA GLN A 425 -7.76 35.57 8.60
C GLN A 425 -8.54 34.27 8.36
N LEU A 426 -9.01 34.05 7.13
CA LEU A 426 -9.64 32.79 6.73
C LEU A 426 -8.68 31.61 6.90
N ALA A 427 -7.47 31.70 6.34
CA ALA A 427 -6.46 30.66 6.46
C ALA A 427 -6.11 30.34 7.92
N ALA A 428 -5.94 31.36 8.76
CA ALA A 428 -5.65 31.19 10.18
C ALA A 428 -6.78 30.47 10.93
N LEU A 429 -8.05 30.72 10.58
CA LEU A 429 -9.17 29.98 11.17
C LEU A 429 -9.21 28.52 10.72
N TYR A 430 -8.85 28.23 9.48
CA TYR A 430 -8.70 26.86 8.99
C TYR A 430 -7.61 26.09 9.77
N GLU A 431 -6.46 26.72 10.00
CA GLU A 431 -5.37 26.17 10.80
C GLU A 431 -5.81 25.96 12.26
N GLN A 432 -6.42 26.97 12.89
CA GLN A 432 -6.90 26.89 14.27
C GLN A 432 -7.96 25.81 14.46
N GLU A 433 -8.84 25.63 13.48
CA GLU A 433 -9.90 24.63 13.53
C GLU A 433 -9.38 23.20 13.25
N GLY A 434 -8.13 23.04 12.81
CA GLY A 434 -7.54 21.74 12.46
C GLY A 434 -8.09 21.16 11.16
N LEU A 435 -8.47 22.02 10.21
CA LEU A 435 -9.02 21.63 8.90
C LEU A 435 -7.89 21.31 7.91
N ASP A 436 -6.91 20.51 8.33
CA ASP A 436 -5.69 20.25 7.57
C ASP A 436 -5.96 19.67 6.16
N MET A 437 -7.06 18.95 6.00
CA MET A 437 -7.50 18.37 4.73
C MET A 437 -7.96 19.40 3.69
N TYR A 438 -8.16 20.66 4.09
CA TYR A 438 -8.66 21.75 3.25
C TYR A 438 -7.75 22.98 3.23
N LEU A 439 -6.53 22.90 3.79
CA LEU A 439 -5.62 24.04 3.85
C LEU A 439 -5.20 24.54 2.46
N GLY A 440 -5.09 23.65 1.47
CA GLY A 440 -4.83 24.01 0.07
C GLY A 440 -5.88 24.98 -0.48
N HIS A 441 -7.16 24.75 -0.16
CA HIS A 441 -8.24 25.67 -0.53
C HIS A 441 -8.11 27.02 0.20
N ALA A 442 -7.94 27.00 1.51
CA ALA A 442 -7.85 28.22 2.32
C ALA A 442 -6.65 29.10 1.90
N TYR A 443 -5.49 28.50 1.65
CA TYR A 443 -4.32 29.21 1.15
C TYR A 443 -4.50 29.73 -0.27
N THR A 444 -5.22 29.01 -1.13
CA THR A 444 -5.57 29.50 -2.48
C THR A 444 -6.39 30.79 -2.37
N GLN A 445 -7.43 30.79 -1.53
CA GLN A 445 -8.26 31.98 -1.30
C GLN A 445 -7.43 33.14 -0.71
N ALA A 446 -6.54 32.86 0.24
CA ALA A 446 -5.63 33.87 0.79
C ALA A 446 -4.70 34.48 -0.28
N ALA A 447 -4.10 33.64 -1.12
CA ALA A 447 -3.21 34.07 -2.19
C ALA A 447 -3.91 34.97 -3.20
N LEU A 448 -5.09 34.54 -3.67
CA LEU A 448 -5.91 35.31 -4.61
C LEU A 448 -6.35 36.65 -4.02
N ASN A 449 -6.78 36.65 -2.76
CA ASN A 449 -7.18 37.86 -2.05
C ASN A 449 -6.01 38.86 -1.97
N TYR A 450 -4.81 38.46 -1.53
CA TYR A 450 -3.66 39.38 -1.54
C TYR A 450 -3.30 39.87 -2.95
N ALA A 451 -3.43 39.01 -3.96
CA ALA A 451 -3.12 39.37 -5.33
C ALA A 451 -4.02 40.50 -5.88
N VAL A 452 -5.33 40.47 -5.60
CA VAL A 452 -6.26 41.53 -6.02
C VAL A 452 -6.07 42.86 -5.27
N PHE A 453 -5.32 42.86 -4.16
CA PHE A 453 -4.86 44.05 -3.45
C PHE A 453 -3.43 44.48 -3.82
N GLY A 454 -2.78 43.80 -4.79
CA GLY A 454 -1.42 44.11 -5.21
C GLY A 454 -0.35 43.78 -4.17
N LYS A 455 -0.68 42.97 -3.15
CA LYS A 455 0.24 42.54 -2.09
C LYS A 455 1.04 41.32 -2.54
N THR A 456 1.99 41.58 -3.44
CA THR A 456 2.69 40.53 -4.19
C THR A 456 3.50 39.57 -3.30
N GLY A 457 4.12 40.06 -2.22
CA GLY A 457 4.92 39.20 -1.33
C GLY A 457 4.08 38.12 -0.64
N GLU A 458 2.97 38.55 -0.06
CA GLU A 458 2.00 37.72 0.65
C GLU A 458 1.27 36.79 -0.32
N ALA A 459 0.85 37.29 -1.49
CA ALA A 459 0.24 36.48 -2.54
C ALA A 459 1.15 35.32 -2.95
N ARG A 460 2.44 35.58 -3.17
CA ARG A 460 3.43 34.54 -3.52
C ARG A 460 3.64 33.54 -2.39
N ARG A 461 3.68 34.00 -1.13
CA ARG A 461 3.83 33.13 0.04
C ARG A 461 2.66 32.15 0.15
N TYR A 462 1.43 32.65 0.15
CA TYR A 462 0.25 31.80 0.25
C TYR A 462 0.06 30.90 -0.97
N ALA A 463 0.43 31.37 -2.17
CA ALA A 463 0.39 30.54 -3.37
C ALA A 463 1.32 29.31 -3.27
N ARG A 464 2.53 29.46 -2.71
CA ARG A 464 3.43 28.31 -2.44
C ARG A 464 2.82 27.36 -1.42
N MET A 465 2.29 27.89 -0.31
CA MET A 465 1.63 27.08 0.72
C MET A 465 0.42 26.31 0.15
N ALA A 466 -0.34 26.94 -0.76
CA ALA A 466 -1.47 26.33 -1.45
C ALA A 466 -1.05 25.15 -2.34
N VAL A 467 0.03 25.30 -3.12
CA VAL A 467 0.61 24.20 -3.92
C VAL A 467 1.03 23.05 -3.01
N GLU A 468 1.84 23.32 -1.99
CA GLU A 468 2.32 22.27 -1.08
C GLU A 468 1.19 21.54 -0.35
N ALA A 469 0.16 22.27 0.10
CA ALA A 469 -1.00 21.67 0.76
C ALA A 469 -1.86 20.88 -0.22
N GLY A 470 -2.17 21.43 -1.40
CA GLY A 470 -2.95 20.77 -2.43
C GLY A 470 -2.28 19.49 -2.96
N GLU A 471 -0.96 19.46 -3.09
CA GLU A 471 -0.22 18.24 -3.46
C GLU A 471 -0.36 17.12 -2.43
N ARG A 472 -0.34 17.47 -1.12
CA ARG A 472 -0.56 16.50 -0.05
C ARG A 472 -1.99 15.99 -0.04
N GLU A 473 -2.96 16.90 -0.17
CA GLU A 473 -4.40 16.61 -0.13
C GLU A 473 -4.88 15.79 -1.33
N LYS A 474 -4.47 16.19 -2.54
CA LYS A 474 -5.06 15.75 -3.82
C LYS A 474 -4.06 15.09 -4.76
N GLY A 475 -2.76 15.22 -4.51
CA GLY A 475 -1.71 14.78 -5.43
C GLY A 475 -1.18 15.88 -6.34
N VAL A 476 -0.07 15.58 -7.01
CA VAL A 476 0.54 16.45 -8.02
C VAL A 476 -0.39 16.57 -9.23
N GLY A 477 -0.44 17.76 -9.82
CA GLY A 477 -1.30 18.13 -10.92
C GLY A 477 -2.73 18.47 -10.52
N HIS A 478 -3.00 18.83 -9.26
CA HIS A 478 -4.35 19.19 -8.83
C HIS A 478 -4.84 20.49 -9.50
N GLY A 479 -6.16 20.69 -9.60
CA GLY A 479 -6.77 21.72 -10.46
C GLY A 479 -6.23 23.14 -10.28
N ASP A 480 -6.02 23.57 -9.03
CA ASP A 480 -5.52 24.92 -8.71
C ASP A 480 -4.00 25.06 -8.83
N GLU A 481 -3.26 23.95 -8.93
CA GLU A 481 -1.80 23.93 -8.81
C GLU A 481 -1.13 24.83 -9.84
N LYS A 482 -1.54 24.72 -11.11
CA LYS A 482 -0.95 25.49 -12.21
C LYS A 482 -1.13 26.99 -11.97
N GLY A 483 -2.32 27.41 -11.57
CA GLY A 483 -2.62 28.82 -11.27
C GLY A 483 -1.79 29.33 -10.10
N MET A 484 -1.72 28.55 -9.02
CA MET A 484 -0.96 28.93 -7.84
C MET A 484 0.55 28.93 -8.07
N ARG A 485 1.11 28.01 -8.87
CA ARG A 485 2.53 28.08 -9.28
C ARG A 485 2.83 29.35 -10.08
N VAL A 486 1.97 29.70 -11.04
CA VAL A 486 2.12 30.96 -11.80
C VAL A 486 2.07 32.16 -10.84
N LEU A 487 1.11 32.21 -9.91
CA LEU A 487 1.02 33.29 -8.92
C LEU A 487 2.25 33.36 -8.00
N ALA A 488 2.80 32.21 -7.60
CA ALA A 488 3.98 32.11 -6.74
C ALA A 488 5.29 32.57 -7.41
N GLU A 489 5.45 32.29 -8.71
CA GLU A 489 6.69 32.51 -9.44
C GLU A 489 6.65 33.81 -10.24
N ARG A 490 5.55 34.03 -10.97
CA ARG A 490 5.35 35.07 -11.98
C ARG A 490 3.99 35.77 -11.77
N PRO A 491 3.78 36.45 -10.62
CA PRO A 491 2.49 37.02 -10.24
C PRO A 491 1.92 38.03 -11.26
N GLY A 492 2.77 38.69 -12.06
CA GLY A 492 2.33 39.59 -13.13
C GLY A 492 1.68 38.89 -14.33
N GLU A 493 1.94 37.60 -14.52
CA GLU A 493 1.31 36.79 -15.57
C GLU A 493 0.03 36.08 -15.09
N HIS A 494 -0.24 36.11 -13.79
CA HIS A 494 -1.47 35.57 -13.24
C HIS A 494 -2.64 36.51 -13.54
N TRP A 495 -3.83 35.97 -13.83
CA TRP A 495 -5.00 36.77 -14.23
C TRP A 495 -5.42 37.83 -13.19
N THR A 496 -5.08 37.64 -11.92
CA THR A 496 -5.31 38.62 -10.84
C THR A 496 -4.54 39.92 -11.04
N ALA A 497 -3.45 39.93 -11.84
CA ALA A 497 -2.71 41.14 -12.17
C ALA A 497 -3.58 42.16 -12.92
N GLY A 498 -4.38 41.69 -13.90
CA GLY A 498 -5.33 42.54 -14.63
C GLY A 498 -6.42 43.14 -13.73
N VAL A 499 -6.89 42.37 -12.73
CA VAL A 499 -7.85 42.84 -11.72
C VAL A 499 -7.25 43.97 -10.88
N TRP A 500 -6.01 43.81 -10.43
CA TRP A 500 -5.29 44.83 -9.69
C TRP A 500 -5.03 46.10 -10.52
N GLU A 501 -4.59 45.96 -11.76
CA GLU A 501 -4.33 47.09 -12.65
C GLU A 501 -5.59 47.91 -12.94
N GLY A 502 -6.72 47.23 -13.23
CA GLY A 502 -8.02 47.89 -13.39
C GLY A 502 -8.40 48.72 -12.16
N ARG A 503 -8.17 48.17 -10.95
CA ARG A 503 -8.41 48.88 -9.69
C ARG A 503 -7.51 50.10 -9.50
N ARG A 504 -6.20 49.99 -9.82
CA ARG A 504 -5.28 51.13 -9.76
C ARG A 504 -5.78 52.27 -10.64
N ARG A 505 -6.28 51.96 -11.84
CA ARG A 505 -6.82 52.97 -12.77
C ARG A 505 -8.08 53.64 -12.22
N MET A 506 -9.02 52.88 -11.64
CA MET A 506 -10.25 53.45 -11.04
C MET A 506 -10.01 54.33 -9.80
N LYS A 507 -8.91 54.13 -9.06
CA LYS A 507 -8.55 55.00 -7.91
C LYS A 507 -7.84 56.30 -8.33
N MET A 508 -7.35 56.39 -9.56
CA MET A 508 -6.67 57.57 -10.11
C MET A 508 -7.62 58.50 -10.88
N LEU A 509 -8.84 58.02 -11.16
CA LEU A 509 -9.99 58.78 -11.64
C LEU A 509 -10.84 59.21 -10.44
#